data_AF-A0A1Z4C3U6-F1
#
_entry.id   AF-A0A1Z4C3U6-F1
#
_cell.length_a   1.000
_cell.length_b   1.000
_cell.length_c   1.000
_cell.angle_alpha   90.00
_cell.angle_beta   90.00
_cell.angle_gamma   90.00
#
_symmetry.space_group_name_H-M   'P 1'
#
loop_
_entity.id
_entity.type
_entity.pdbx_description
1 polymer ?
#
loop_
_entity_poly.entity_id
_entity_poly.type
_entity_poly.pdbx_seq_one_letter_code
_entity_poly.pdbx_strand_id
1 'polypeptide(L)'
;MVIYLVSLWGCQENNSKNQLELKRRADNMTITHQHSGYTAGPNQWQAFLSCWYKAYQRRHQVLLSESPDYPDLPILSKYGLEPAQQQVTGDINEAIDKLEMSLGTTLPKSYKDFLLAYQPPLLEPNVVYGWAAAIGLYAPVQVGRAGILEPELVRIYEEIAEEKMAFRDIETTDENYFVYGIEQDDVTGRTRYLRDAIVVGKYEDDSSALILLYPQVKTADGEMEATILYHAGQFRAPSFAELMRQLSFYETQDITHVPPYSQKLLQGTCADKLPMVNVWWK
;
A
#
# COMPACT_ATOMS: atom_id res chain seq x y z
N MET A 1 -15.82 -57.02 -44.26
CA MET A 1 -15.47 -55.59 -44.15
C MET A 1 -16.07 -55.11 -42.83
N VAL A 2 -15.24 -54.95 -41.80
CA VAL A 2 -15.68 -54.65 -40.42
C VAL A 2 -15.54 -53.14 -40.20
N ILE A 3 -16.65 -52.48 -39.85
CA ILE A 3 -16.67 -51.06 -39.49
C ILE A 3 -16.63 -50.99 -37.96
N TYR A 4 -15.57 -50.42 -37.40
CA TYR A 4 -15.50 -50.07 -35.98
C TYR A 4 -16.10 -48.69 -35.76
N LEU A 5 -17.13 -48.60 -34.92
CA LEU A 5 -17.62 -47.38 -34.30
C LEU A 5 -16.83 -47.19 -32.99
N VAL A 6 -15.95 -46.20 -32.94
CA VAL A 6 -15.29 -45.77 -31.70
C VAL A 6 -16.13 -44.65 -31.08
N SER A 7 -16.73 -44.94 -29.93
CA SER A 7 -17.41 -43.96 -29.08
C SER A 7 -16.39 -43.04 -28.41
N LEU A 8 -16.42 -41.75 -28.76
CA LEU A 8 -15.76 -40.67 -28.01
C LEU A 8 -16.59 -40.33 -26.78
N TRP A 9 -16.34 -41.02 -25.67
CA TRP A 9 -16.77 -40.60 -24.34
C TRP A 9 -15.52 -40.42 -23.48
N GLY A 10 -15.27 -39.19 -23.05
CA GLY A 10 -14.23 -38.92 -22.05
C GLY A 10 -13.45 -37.63 -22.30
N CYS A 11 -14.11 -36.47 -22.16
CA CYS A 11 -13.43 -35.19 -21.95
C CYS A 11 -14.42 -34.14 -21.40
N GLN A 12 -15.03 -34.38 -20.24
CA GLN A 12 -15.84 -33.33 -19.60
C GLN A 12 -15.78 -33.30 -18.06
N GLU A 13 -15.20 -34.29 -17.39
CA GLU A 13 -15.10 -34.29 -15.91
C GLU A 13 -13.80 -33.69 -15.35
N ASN A 14 -12.75 -33.52 -16.16
CA ASN A 14 -11.48 -32.97 -15.67
C ASN A 14 -11.45 -31.44 -15.56
N ASN A 15 -12.34 -30.72 -16.27
CA ASN A 15 -12.30 -29.26 -16.29
C ASN A 15 -12.99 -28.65 -15.05
N SER A 16 -14.03 -29.29 -14.52
CA SER A 16 -14.74 -28.82 -13.32
C SER A 16 -13.96 -29.08 -12.03
N LYS A 17 -13.29 -30.23 -11.91
CA LYS A 17 -12.42 -30.54 -10.76
C LYS A 17 -11.21 -29.63 -10.70
N ASN A 18 -10.57 -29.36 -11.84
CA ASN A 18 -9.42 -28.47 -11.92
C ASN A 18 -9.82 -27.01 -11.61
N GLN A 19 -10.99 -26.56 -12.07
CA GLN A 19 -11.54 -25.25 -11.66
C GLN A 19 -11.96 -25.19 -10.18
N LEU A 20 -12.49 -26.28 -9.62
CA LEU A 20 -12.86 -26.35 -8.21
C LEU A 20 -11.62 -26.45 -7.30
N GLU A 21 -10.54 -27.09 -7.75
CA GLU A 21 -9.25 -27.13 -7.07
C GLU A 21 -8.48 -25.81 -7.22
N LEU A 22 -8.54 -25.14 -8.37
CA LEU A 22 -8.02 -23.79 -8.55
C LEU A 22 -8.79 -22.78 -7.67
N LYS A 23 -10.12 -22.96 -7.55
CA LYS A 23 -10.96 -22.16 -6.66
C LYS A 23 -10.69 -22.49 -5.18
N ARG A 24 -10.53 -23.76 -4.80
CA ARG A 24 -10.12 -24.16 -3.44
C ARG A 24 -8.70 -23.74 -3.09
N ARG A 25 -7.77 -23.71 -4.05
CA ARG A 25 -6.42 -23.18 -3.86
C ARG A 25 -6.43 -21.66 -3.74
N ALA A 26 -7.25 -20.97 -4.53
CA ALA A 26 -7.52 -19.54 -4.39
C ALA A 26 -8.18 -19.21 -3.03
N ASP A 27 -9.06 -20.08 -2.54
CA ASP A 27 -9.68 -19.95 -1.22
C ASP A 27 -8.71 -20.30 -0.06
N ASN A 28 -7.63 -21.06 -0.33
CA ASN A 28 -6.57 -21.40 0.62
C ASN A 28 -5.40 -20.38 0.66
N MET A 29 -5.53 -19.22 0.01
CA MET A 29 -4.50 -18.18 -0.06
C MET A 29 -4.39 -17.37 1.26
N THR A 30 -3.84 -18.06 2.27
CA THR A 30 -2.99 -17.69 3.43
C THR A 30 -3.14 -16.40 4.24
N ILE A 31 -3.51 -15.23 3.71
CA ILE A 31 -3.72 -14.03 4.56
C ILE A 31 -5.19 -13.84 4.96
N THR A 32 -6.14 -14.43 4.23
CA THR A 32 -7.58 -14.30 4.49
C THR A 32 -8.02 -14.89 5.83
N HIS A 33 -7.19 -15.73 6.46
CA HIS A 33 -7.40 -16.26 7.81
C HIS A 33 -6.68 -15.47 8.90
N GLN A 34 -5.75 -14.60 8.52
CA GLN A 34 -5.00 -13.75 9.44
C GLN A 34 -5.74 -12.43 9.64
N HIS A 35 -5.82 -11.99 10.88
CA HIS A 35 -6.31 -10.64 11.19
C HIS A 35 -5.16 -9.67 11.02
N SER A 36 -5.44 -8.47 10.51
CA SER A 36 -4.45 -7.40 10.38
C SER A 36 -3.94 -6.86 11.71
N GLY A 37 -4.58 -7.20 12.85
CA GLY A 37 -4.34 -6.59 14.15
C GLY A 37 -4.85 -5.15 14.32
N TYR A 38 -5.47 -4.55 13.30
CA TYR A 38 -5.95 -3.18 13.37
C TYR A 38 -7.24 -3.07 14.22
N THR A 39 -7.18 -2.29 15.30
CA THR A 39 -8.34 -2.02 16.18
C THR A 39 -8.53 -0.55 16.51
N ALA A 40 -7.73 0.33 15.89
CA ALA A 40 -7.77 1.75 16.16
C ALA A 40 -8.95 2.46 15.44
N GLY A 41 -9.12 3.74 15.74
CA GLY A 41 -10.08 4.63 15.09
C GLY A 41 -9.50 6.01 14.86
N PRO A 42 -10.32 6.96 14.37
CA PRO A 42 -9.84 8.28 13.95
C PRO A 42 -9.10 9.07 15.04
N ASN A 43 -9.48 8.91 16.32
CA ASN A 43 -8.81 9.58 17.44
C ASN A 43 -7.36 9.10 17.64
N GLN A 44 -7.13 7.78 17.54
CA GLN A 44 -5.79 7.21 17.61
C GLN A 44 -4.94 7.64 16.41
N TRP A 45 -5.53 7.67 15.21
CA TRP A 45 -4.89 8.23 14.03
C TRP A 45 -4.47 9.68 14.24
N GLN A 46 -5.35 10.54 14.75
CA GLN A 46 -5.02 11.94 15.00
C GLN A 46 -3.85 12.07 16.00
N ALA A 47 -3.83 11.26 17.06
CA ALA A 47 -2.74 11.24 18.03
C ALA A 47 -1.41 10.76 17.39
N PHE A 48 -1.48 9.72 16.56
CA PHE A 48 -0.35 9.17 15.80
C PHE A 48 0.23 10.19 14.83
N LEU A 49 -0.60 10.80 14.00
CA LEU A 49 -0.22 11.79 13.00
C LEU A 49 0.34 13.06 13.65
N SER A 50 -0.26 13.52 14.75
CA SER A 50 0.27 14.65 15.52
C SER A 50 1.65 14.35 16.13
N CYS A 51 1.87 13.12 16.61
CA CYS A 51 3.16 12.68 17.09
C CYS A 51 4.19 12.68 15.96
N TRP A 52 3.87 12.02 14.84
CA TRP A 52 4.73 11.89 13.67
C TRP A 52 5.15 13.26 13.16
N TYR A 53 4.20 14.15 12.91
CA TYR A 53 4.50 15.51 12.44
C TYR A 53 5.43 16.26 13.40
N LYS A 54 5.17 16.23 14.71
CA LYS A 54 6.05 16.89 15.70
C LYS A 54 7.44 16.27 15.75
N ALA A 55 7.54 14.95 15.61
CA ALA A 55 8.82 14.25 15.59
C ALA A 55 9.62 14.59 14.33
N TYR A 56 8.99 14.58 13.15
CA TYR A 56 9.58 15.01 11.90
C TYR A 56 10.07 16.45 11.99
N GLN A 57 9.24 17.39 12.47
CA GLN A 57 9.64 18.81 12.59
C GLN A 57 10.88 18.99 13.49
N ARG A 58 11.01 18.22 14.57
CA ARG A 58 12.21 18.25 15.43
C ARG A 58 13.45 17.73 14.69
N ARG A 59 13.32 16.61 13.97
CA ARG A 59 14.41 16.03 13.15
C ARG A 59 14.83 17.00 12.05
N HIS A 60 13.87 17.51 11.29
CA HIS A 60 14.08 18.46 10.20
C HIS A 60 14.80 19.73 10.68
N GLN A 61 14.48 20.26 11.87
CA GLN A 61 15.21 21.39 12.45
C GLN A 61 16.69 21.07 12.72
N VAL A 62 17.02 19.84 13.15
CA VAL A 62 18.41 19.41 13.32
C VAL A 62 19.09 19.29 11.95
N LEU A 63 18.46 18.65 10.98
CA LEU A 63 18.99 18.49 9.62
C LEU A 63 19.27 19.84 8.95
N LEU A 64 18.35 20.80 9.03
CA LEU A 64 18.56 22.15 8.51
C LEU A 64 19.73 22.89 9.19
N SER A 65 20.00 22.60 10.47
CA SER A 65 21.14 23.19 11.17
C SER A 65 22.48 22.62 10.72
N GLU A 66 22.48 21.37 10.24
CA GLU A 66 23.67 20.67 9.73
C GLU A 66 23.86 20.88 8.22
N SER A 67 22.76 21.03 7.47
CA SER A 67 22.73 21.23 6.02
C SER A 67 21.56 22.15 5.62
N PRO A 68 21.78 23.47 5.54
CA PRO A 68 20.73 24.46 5.26
C PRO A 68 20.05 24.32 3.89
N ASP A 69 20.71 23.65 2.94
CA ASP A 69 20.23 23.44 1.58
C ASP A 69 19.47 22.11 1.39
N TYR A 70 19.21 21.36 2.46
CA TYR A 70 18.54 20.06 2.39
C TYR A 70 17.06 20.21 2.00
N PRO A 71 16.63 19.81 0.79
CA PRO A 71 15.24 19.91 0.37
C PRO A 71 14.49 18.67 0.88
N ASP A 72 13.98 18.72 2.11
CA ASP A 72 13.15 17.64 2.67
C ASP A 72 11.67 17.96 2.49
N LEU A 73 10.95 17.08 1.80
CA LEU A 73 9.51 17.18 1.58
C LEU A 73 8.83 16.06 2.38
N PRO A 74 8.14 16.37 3.49
CA PRO A 74 7.54 15.35 4.32
C PRO A 74 6.36 14.67 3.64
N ILE A 75 6.16 13.40 3.95
CA ILE A 75 4.95 12.64 3.60
C ILE A 75 3.71 13.29 4.22
N LEU A 76 3.83 13.74 5.48
CA LEU A 76 2.75 14.48 6.16
C LEU A 76 2.87 15.98 5.95
N SER A 77 1.88 16.54 5.26
CA SER A 77 1.70 17.98 5.16
C SER A 77 1.07 18.55 6.43
N LYS A 78 1.60 19.69 6.90
CA LYS A 78 0.98 20.46 7.99
C LYS A 78 -0.50 20.76 7.71
N TYR A 79 -0.82 21.05 6.44
CA TYR A 79 -2.17 21.43 6.02
C TYR A 79 -3.19 20.29 6.09
N GLY A 80 -2.75 19.03 6.19
CA GLY A 80 -3.68 17.92 6.42
C GLY A 80 -3.99 17.66 7.90
N LEU A 81 -3.18 18.23 8.82
CA LEU A 81 -3.35 18.09 10.28
C LEU A 81 -4.18 19.22 10.87
N GLU A 82 -4.06 20.40 10.30
CA GLU A 82 -4.99 21.49 10.51
C GLU A 82 -6.15 21.29 9.52
N PRO A 83 -7.43 21.52 9.89
CA PRO A 83 -8.50 21.48 8.91
C PRO A 83 -8.12 22.43 7.76
N ALA A 84 -7.89 21.88 6.57
CA ALA A 84 -7.50 22.67 5.43
C ALA A 84 -8.55 23.79 5.26
N GLN A 85 -8.12 25.04 5.29
CA GLN A 85 -8.97 26.17 4.86
C GLN A 85 -9.37 26.02 3.38
N GLN A 86 -8.76 25.08 2.67
CA GLN A 86 -9.04 24.68 1.30
C GLN A 86 -10.05 23.52 1.28
N GLN A 87 -11.32 23.91 1.18
CA GLN A 87 -12.39 23.27 0.42
C GLN A 87 -12.14 21.81 -0.05
N VAL A 88 -12.15 20.84 0.87
CA VAL A 88 -12.93 19.63 0.60
C VAL A 88 -14.38 20.11 0.70
N THR A 89 -14.94 20.63 -0.40
CA THR A 89 -16.33 21.10 -0.45
C THR A 89 -17.25 19.89 -0.41
N GLY A 90 -17.43 19.31 0.78
CA GLY A 90 -18.28 18.15 1.00
C GLY A 90 -18.00 17.46 2.33
N ASP A 91 -18.95 16.64 2.78
CA ASP A 91 -18.75 15.70 3.87
C ASP A 91 -17.65 14.70 3.47
N ILE A 92 -16.61 14.56 4.28
CA ILE A 92 -15.52 13.59 4.02
C ILE A 92 -16.05 12.16 3.83
N ASN A 93 -17.18 11.81 4.49
CA ASN A 93 -17.83 10.53 4.28
C ASN A 93 -18.39 10.40 2.87
N GLU A 94 -19.00 11.47 2.33
CA GLU A 94 -19.48 11.49 0.93
C GLU A 94 -18.32 11.36 -0.06
N ALA A 95 -17.17 11.97 0.24
CA ALA A 95 -15.96 11.82 -0.59
C ALA A 95 -15.43 10.38 -0.55
N ILE A 96 -15.43 9.72 0.61
CA ILE A 96 -15.07 8.31 0.76
C ILE A 96 -16.05 7.43 -0.01
N ASP A 97 -17.37 7.66 0.10
CA ASP A 97 -18.39 6.89 -0.61
C ASP A 97 -18.23 7.00 -2.13
N LYS A 98 -17.98 8.22 -2.64
CA LYS A 98 -17.70 8.46 -4.06
C LYS A 98 -16.43 7.74 -4.52
N LEU A 99 -15.39 7.71 -3.68
CA LEU A 99 -14.15 7.01 -3.98
C LEU A 99 -14.34 5.48 -3.99
N GLU A 100 -15.03 4.92 -3.01
CA GLU A 100 -15.37 3.48 -3.00
C GLU A 100 -16.20 3.09 -4.24
N MET A 101 -17.14 3.95 -4.64
CA MET A 101 -17.95 3.77 -5.86
C MET A 101 -17.10 3.83 -7.13
N SER A 102 -16.17 4.78 -7.25
CA SER A 102 -15.31 4.91 -8.43
C SER A 102 -14.29 3.78 -8.54
N LEU A 103 -13.78 3.28 -7.42
CA LEU A 103 -12.86 2.16 -7.37
C LEU A 103 -13.57 0.81 -7.54
N GLY A 104 -14.88 0.74 -7.27
CA GLY A 104 -15.67 -0.50 -7.28
C GLY A 104 -15.29 -1.47 -6.16
N THR A 105 -14.75 -0.96 -5.05
CA THR A 105 -14.41 -1.74 -3.85
C THR A 105 -14.57 -0.89 -2.60
N THR A 106 -14.87 -1.54 -1.48
CA THR A 106 -14.79 -0.90 -0.16
C THR A 106 -13.32 -0.71 0.23
N LEU A 107 -12.98 0.45 0.76
CA LEU A 107 -11.66 0.77 1.30
C LEU A 107 -11.46 0.11 2.67
N PRO A 108 -10.20 -0.21 3.04
CA PRO A 108 -9.91 -0.80 4.34
C PRO A 108 -10.21 0.19 5.46
N LYS A 109 -10.62 -0.32 6.62
CA LYS A 109 -11.04 0.51 7.76
C LYS A 109 -9.93 1.44 8.20
N SER A 110 -8.68 0.97 8.24
CA SER A 110 -7.56 1.81 8.66
C SER A 110 -7.31 2.99 7.73
N TYR A 111 -7.50 2.84 6.42
CA TYR A 111 -7.38 3.93 5.47
C TYR A 111 -8.56 4.92 5.60
N LYS A 112 -9.77 4.43 5.83
CA LYS A 112 -10.93 5.30 6.10
C LYS A 112 -10.76 6.12 7.37
N ASP A 113 -10.33 5.48 8.47
CA ASP A 113 -10.07 6.18 9.73
C ASP A 113 -8.94 7.21 9.58
N PHE A 114 -7.93 6.91 8.77
CA PHE A 114 -6.89 7.87 8.39
C PHE A 114 -7.48 9.07 7.66
N LEU A 115 -8.30 8.89 6.62
CA LEU A 115 -8.92 10.00 5.88
C LEU A 115 -9.87 10.85 6.75
N LEU A 116 -10.50 10.24 7.75
CA LEU A 116 -11.32 10.94 8.75
C LEU A 116 -10.46 11.77 9.72
N ALA A 117 -9.26 11.29 10.06
CA ALA A 117 -8.36 11.93 11.02
C ALA A 117 -7.42 12.97 10.38
N TYR A 118 -7.05 12.76 9.13
CA TYR A 118 -6.15 13.58 8.32
C TYR A 118 -6.79 13.76 6.97
N GLN A 119 -7.11 15.00 6.63
CA GLN A 119 -7.70 15.35 5.34
C GLN A 119 -6.55 15.80 4.45
N PRO A 120 -5.97 14.93 3.61
CA PRO A 120 -4.79 15.31 2.83
C PRO A 120 -5.17 16.50 1.95
N PRO A 121 -4.32 17.54 1.86
CA PRO A 121 -4.61 18.69 1.05
C PRO A 121 -4.71 18.28 -0.41
N LEU A 122 -5.60 18.93 -1.16
CA LEU A 122 -5.62 18.80 -2.61
C LEU A 122 -4.28 19.29 -3.16
N LEU A 123 -3.53 18.39 -3.78
CA LEU A 123 -2.34 18.80 -4.54
C LEU A 123 -2.84 19.41 -5.85
N GLU A 124 -2.48 20.67 -6.12
CA GLU A 124 -2.86 21.29 -7.39
C GLU A 124 -2.26 20.48 -8.55
N PRO A 125 -3.05 20.12 -9.59
CA PRO A 125 -2.60 19.30 -10.71
C PRO A 125 -1.45 19.89 -11.56
N ASN A 126 -0.86 21.03 -11.20
CA ASN A 126 0.08 21.78 -12.03
C ASN A 126 1.24 22.47 -11.30
N VAL A 127 1.63 22.05 -10.09
CA VAL A 127 2.95 22.46 -9.56
C VAL A 127 4.01 21.49 -10.06
N VAL A 128 4.21 21.51 -11.38
CA VAL A 128 5.44 21.02 -12.02
C VAL A 128 6.32 22.23 -12.25
N TYR A 129 7.20 22.50 -11.30
CA TYR A 129 8.46 23.18 -11.59
C TYR A 129 9.59 22.22 -11.25
N GLY A 130 9.98 21.43 -12.26
CA GLY A 130 11.16 20.57 -12.24
C GLY A 130 10.97 19.28 -11.45
N TRP A 131 10.54 18.21 -12.13
CA TRP A 131 10.69 16.78 -11.78
C TRP A 131 10.18 16.29 -10.42
N ALA A 132 9.81 17.19 -9.50
CA ALA A 132 9.29 16.90 -8.20
C ALA A 132 7.83 16.46 -8.30
N ALA A 133 7.61 15.16 -8.27
CA ALA A 133 6.28 14.65 -8.00
C ALA A 133 5.91 15.07 -6.58
N ALA A 134 4.67 15.53 -6.37
CA ALA A 134 4.24 15.94 -5.04
C ALA A 134 4.31 14.76 -4.05
N ILE A 135 5.31 14.76 -3.19
CA ILE A 135 5.45 13.82 -2.07
C ILE A 135 4.26 14.03 -1.12
N GLY A 136 3.71 12.93 -0.61
CA GLY A 136 2.65 12.93 0.37
C GLY A 136 1.43 12.09 -0.01
N LEU A 137 0.44 12.14 0.87
CA LEU A 137 -0.79 11.34 0.72
C LEU A 137 -1.85 12.09 -0.07
N TYR A 138 -2.57 11.35 -0.90
CA TYR A 138 -3.56 11.88 -1.84
C TYR A 138 -4.89 12.14 -1.16
N ALA A 139 -5.50 13.29 -1.48
CA ALA A 139 -6.89 13.54 -1.15
C ALA A 139 -7.80 12.52 -1.88
N PRO A 140 -9.00 12.20 -1.38
CA PRO A 140 -9.86 11.18 -1.99
C PRO A 140 -10.09 11.34 -3.49
N VAL A 141 -10.17 12.58 -4.00
CA VAL A 141 -10.39 12.86 -5.43
C VAL A 141 -9.19 12.54 -6.33
N GLN A 142 -8.00 12.39 -5.74
CA GLN A 142 -6.74 12.09 -6.43
C GLN A 142 -6.38 10.61 -6.37
N VAL A 143 -7.04 9.85 -5.49
CA VAL A 143 -6.85 8.41 -5.34
C VAL A 143 -7.47 7.70 -6.56
N GLY A 144 -6.76 6.69 -7.08
CA GLY A 144 -7.18 5.97 -8.27
C GLY A 144 -6.38 4.69 -8.49
N ARG A 145 -6.74 3.94 -9.53
CA ARG A 145 -6.02 2.71 -9.90
C ARG A 145 -4.68 3.06 -10.55
N ALA A 146 -3.63 2.30 -10.25
CA ALA A 146 -2.31 2.51 -10.84
C ALA A 146 -2.34 2.34 -12.37
N GLY A 147 -3.18 1.46 -12.92
CA GLY A 147 -3.35 1.36 -14.38
C GLY A 147 -3.90 2.61 -15.05
N ILE A 148 -4.48 3.55 -14.29
CA ILE A 148 -4.96 4.84 -14.77
C ILE A 148 -3.98 5.96 -14.42
N LEU A 149 -3.51 5.99 -13.17
CA LEU A 149 -2.67 7.07 -12.65
C LEU A 149 -1.20 6.93 -13.07
N GLU A 150 -0.71 5.70 -13.20
CA GLU A 150 0.71 5.36 -13.45
C GLU A 150 0.85 4.35 -14.60
N PRO A 151 0.27 4.61 -15.80
CA PRO A 151 0.16 3.62 -16.87
C PRO A 151 1.51 3.15 -17.41
N GLU A 152 2.53 4.03 -17.45
CA GLU A 152 3.88 3.66 -17.92
C GLU A 152 4.59 2.75 -16.92
N LEU A 153 4.46 3.01 -15.62
CA LEU A 153 5.03 2.14 -14.59
C LEU A 153 4.39 0.74 -14.66
N VAL A 154 3.06 0.68 -14.78
CA VAL A 154 2.33 -0.58 -14.94
C VAL A 154 2.80 -1.34 -16.17
N ARG A 155 2.97 -0.65 -17.31
CA ARG A 155 3.45 -1.26 -18.55
C ARG A 155 4.84 -1.87 -18.38
N ILE A 156 5.78 -1.19 -17.73
CA ILE A 156 7.13 -1.70 -17.47
C ILE A 156 7.07 -3.00 -16.66
N TYR A 157 6.27 -3.04 -15.60
CA TYR A 157 6.13 -4.24 -14.76
C TYR A 157 5.46 -5.41 -15.49
N GLU A 158 4.51 -5.14 -16.38
CA GLU A 158 3.88 -6.16 -17.22
C GLU A 158 4.84 -6.71 -18.28
N GLU A 159 5.62 -5.85 -18.94
CA GLU A 159 6.66 -6.27 -19.90
C GLU A 159 7.72 -7.15 -19.22
N ILE A 160 8.19 -6.76 -18.03
CA ILE A 160 9.11 -7.58 -17.23
C ILE A 160 8.51 -8.96 -16.90
N ALA A 161 7.21 -9.03 -16.62
CA ALA A 161 6.53 -10.28 -16.32
C ALA A 161 6.37 -11.19 -17.57
N GLU A 162 6.14 -10.60 -18.74
CA GLU A 162 5.91 -11.32 -20.00
C GLU A 162 7.20 -11.82 -20.65
N GLU A 163 8.27 -11.02 -20.65
CA GLU A 163 9.45 -11.29 -21.50
C GLU A 163 10.30 -12.50 -21.06
N LYS A 164 9.98 -13.18 -19.94
CA LYS A 164 10.78 -14.31 -19.40
C LYS A 164 12.29 -13.98 -19.35
N MET A 165 12.65 -12.69 -19.30
CA MET A 165 14.01 -12.26 -19.00
C MET A 165 14.38 -12.78 -17.61
N ALA A 166 15.67 -12.70 -17.27
CA ALA A 166 16.29 -13.32 -16.08
C ALA A 166 15.70 -12.93 -14.71
N PHE A 167 14.58 -12.21 -14.67
CA PHE A 167 13.80 -11.78 -13.51
C PHE A 167 12.55 -12.63 -13.26
N ARG A 168 12.54 -13.92 -13.66
CA ARG A 168 11.45 -14.88 -13.36
C ARG A 168 11.10 -14.98 -11.88
N ASP A 169 11.99 -14.52 -11.00
CA ASP A 169 11.85 -14.62 -9.56
C ASP A 169 11.05 -13.44 -8.94
N ILE A 170 10.63 -12.44 -9.73
CA ILE A 170 9.77 -11.36 -9.21
C ILE A 170 8.36 -11.90 -8.93
N GLU A 171 7.74 -12.67 -9.83
CA GLU A 171 6.43 -13.27 -9.56
C GLU A 171 6.61 -14.50 -8.65
N THR A 172 6.23 -14.38 -7.38
CA THR A 172 6.52 -15.39 -6.36
C THR A 172 5.31 -16.25 -5.98
N THR A 173 5.56 -17.41 -5.39
CA THR A 173 4.50 -18.29 -4.88
C THR A 173 3.87 -17.70 -3.61
N ASP A 174 2.69 -18.20 -3.23
CA ASP A 174 1.97 -17.70 -2.07
C ASP A 174 2.76 -17.86 -0.76
N GLU A 175 3.46 -18.98 -0.61
CA GLU A 175 4.27 -19.28 0.57
C GLU A 175 5.37 -18.23 0.80
N ASN A 176 5.92 -17.68 -0.28
CA ASN A 176 6.96 -16.67 -0.22
C ASN A 176 6.37 -15.24 -0.24
N TYR A 177 5.22 -15.05 -0.90
CA TYR A 177 4.55 -13.75 -1.00
C TYR A 177 4.03 -13.27 0.36
N PHE A 178 3.35 -14.15 1.10
CA PHE A 178 2.65 -13.79 2.34
C PHE A 178 3.53 -13.82 3.59
N VAL A 179 4.83 -13.57 3.43
CA VAL A 179 5.78 -13.30 4.50
C VAL A 179 5.85 -11.79 4.71
N TYR A 180 5.59 -11.35 5.95
CA TYR A 180 5.56 -9.93 6.34
C TYR A 180 6.56 -9.62 7.45
N GLY A 181 7.01 -8.37 7.48
CA GLY A 181 8.01 -7.89 8.44
C GLY A 181 9.43 -8.11 7.95
N ILE A 182 10.39 -8.16 8.87
CA ILE A 182 11.83 -8.18 8.54
C ILE A 182 12.33 -9.43 7.79
N GLU A 183 11.48 -10.46 7.64
CA GLU A 183 11.80 -11.68 6.88
C GLU A 183 11.22 -11.66 5.47
N GLN A 184 10.51 -10.60 5.08
CA GLN A 184 10.01 -10.44 3.73
C GLN A 184 11.18 -10.29 2.74
N ASP A 185 11.09 -11.01 1.63
CA ASP A 185 11.91 -10.75 0.45
C ASP A 185 11.31 -9.58 -0.35
N ASP A 186 12.00 -8.45 -0.35
CA ASP A 186 11.57 -7.18 -0.90
C ASP A 186 11.74 -7.06 -2.42
N VAL A 187 12.50 -7.97 -3.06
CA VAL A 187 12.63 -8.01 -4.52
C VAL A 187 11.54 -8.86 -5.18
N THR A 188 10.82 -9.67 -4.39
CA THR A 188 9.72 -10.52 -4.87
C THR A 188 8.37 -9.84 -4.75
N GLY A 189 7.41 -10.22 -5.59
CA GLY A 189 6.08 -9.63 -5.65
C GLY A 189 5.05 -10.42 -6.46
N ARG A 190 3.97 -9.72 -6.79
CA ARG A 190 2.92 -10.17 -7.70
C ARG A 190 2.61 -9.04 -8.67
N THR A 191 3.39 -8.96 -9.73
CA THR A 191 3.35 -7.82 -10.67
C THR A 191 1.97 -7.69 -11.31
N ARG A 192 1.27 -8.82 -11.50
CA ARG A 192 -0.12 -8.89 -11.96
C ARG A 192 -1.12 -8.11 -11.10
N TYR A 193 -0.82 -7.78 -9.85
CA TYR A 193 -1.71 -7.00 -9.00
C TYR A 193 -1.56 -5.49 -9.20
N LEU A 194 -0.43 -5.05 -9.76
CA LEU A 194 -0.07 -3.64 -9.81
C LEU A 194 -1.08 -2.82 -10.59
N ARG A 195 -1.54 -3.29 -11.76
CA ARG A 195 -2.53 -2.57 -12.59
C ARG A 195 -3.77 -2.12 -11.82
N ASP A 196 -4.23 -2.97 -10.90
CA ASP A 196 -5.45 -2.78 -10.11
C ASP A 196 -5.18 -2.26 -8.69
N ALA A 197 -3.91 -2.06 -8.32
CA ALA A 197 -3.54 -1.43 -7.06
C ALA A 197 -4.09 -0.01 -7.00
N ILE A 198 -4.46 0.43 -5.80
CA ILE A 198 -4.99 1.77 -5.54
C ILE A 198 -3.82 2.64 -5.08
N VAL A 199 -3.50 3.69 -5.84
CA VAL A 199 -2.46 4.67 -5.47
C VAL A 199 -3.03 5.67 -4.50
N VAL A 200 -2.45 5.75 -3.31
CA VAL A 200 -2.92 6.63 -2.22
C VAL A 200 -1.92 7.71 -1.82
N GLY A 201 -0.75 7.75 -2.47
CA GLY A 201 0.26 8.77 -2.27
C GLY A 201 1.62 8.39 -2.81
N LYS A 202 2.61 9.24 -2.51
CA LYS A 202 4.03 9.00 -2.76
C LYS A 202 4.83 9.28 -1.50
N TYR A 203 5.85 8.47 -1.24
CA TYR A 203 6.69 8.67 -0.05
C TYR A 203 8.02 9.38 -0.34
N GLU A 204 8.42 9.45 -1.61
CA GLU A 204 9.64 10.10 -2.10
C GLU A 204 9.45 10.72 -3.49
N ASP A 205 10.40 11.57 -3.89
CA ASP A 205 10.47 12.18 -5.22
C ASP A 205 11.10 11.23 -6.25
N ASP A 206 10.51 10.05 -6.37
CA ASP A 206 10.87 9.05 -7.37
C ASP A 206 9.59 8.57 -8.07
N SER A 207 9.67 8.34 -9.38
CA SER A 207 8.53 7.88 -10.19
C SER A 207 7.90 6.57 -9.68
N SER A 208 8.69 5.72 -9.04
CA SER A 208 8.30 4.43 -8.47
C SER A 208 7.94 4.48 -6.99
N ALA A 209 8.20 5.59 -6.28
CA ALA A 209 7.99 5.75 -4.84
C ALA A 209 6.52 5.88 -4.41
N LEU A 210 5.69 4.94 -4.86
CA LEU A 210 4.25 4.93 -4.66
C LEU A 210 3.86 4.27 -3.35
N ILE A 211 2.80 4.79 -2.74
CA ILE A 211 2.09 4.15 -1.62
C ILE A 211 0.81 3.55 -2.21
N LEU A 212 0.68 2.23 -2.07
CA LEU A 212 -0.35 1.42 -2.74
C LEU A 212 -1.21 0.66 -1.73
N LEU A 213 -2.47 0.40 -2.11
CA LEU A 213 -3.32 -0.63 -1.51
C LEU A 213 -3.67 -1.69 -2.55
N TYR A 214 -3.56 -2.96 -2.19
CA TYR A 214 -3.87 -4.09 -3.08
C TYR A 214 -5.26 -4.67 -2.79
N PRO A 215 -6.31 -4.31 -3.55
CA PRO A 215 -7.67 -4.78 -3.29
C PRO A 215 -7.85 -6.30 -3.47
N GLN A 216 -6.91 -6.99 -4.12
CA GLN A 216 -6.91 -8.43 -4.31
C GLN A 216 -6.42 -9.20 -3.08
N VAL A 217 -5.71 -8.53 -2.17
CA VAL A 217 -5.10 -9.12 -0.98
C VAL A 217 -5.73 -8.51 0.25
N LYS A 218 -6.57 -9.31 0.94
CA LYS A 218 -7.29 -8.86 2.14
C LYS A 218 -7.11 -9.82 3.30
N THR A 219 -6.91 -9.26 4.47
CA THR A 219 -6.96 -9.95 5.77
C THR A 219 -8.40 -10.33 6.15
N ALA A 220 -8.54 -11.18 7.17
CA ALA A 220 -9.84 -11.67 7.65
C ALA A 220 -10.80 -10.55 8.09
N ASP A 221 -10.26 -9.44 8.59
CA ASP A 221 -10.99 -8.24 9.03
C ASP A 221 -11.20 -7.20 7.92
N GLY A 222 -10.81 -7.53 6.69
CA GLY A 222 -11.07 -6.71 5.50
C GLY A 222 -10.06 -5.60 5.25
N GLU A 223 -8.97 -5.54 6.01
CA GLU A 223 -7.84 -4.67 5.67
C GLU A 223 -7.16 -5.17 4.39
N MET A 224 -6.78 -4.24 3.52
CA MET A 224 -6.00 -4.54 2.32
C MET A 224 -4.51 -4.55 2.67
N GLU A 225 -3.75 -5.39 1.99
CA GLU A 225 -2.30 -5.24 1.95
C GLU A 225 -1.95 -3.84 1.44
N ALA A 226 -1.05 -3.18 2.16
CA ALA A 226 -0.55 -1.86 1.83
C ALA A 226 0.94 -1.94 1.56
N THR A 227 1.42 -1.22 0.56
CA THR A 227 2.79 -1.36 0.07
C THR A 227 3.41 -0.01 -0.22
N ILE A 228 4.71 0.12 0.04
CA ILE A 228 5.53 1.09 -0.69
C ILE A 228 6.28 0.37 -1.81
N LEU A 229 6.22 0.92 -3.02
CA LEU A 229 7.11 0.54 -4.12
C LEU A 229 8.31 1.46 -4.13
N TYR A 230 9.49 0.94 -4.48
CA TYR A 230 10.68 1.74 -4.71
C TYR A 230 11.52 1.14 -5.84
N HIS A 231 12.52 1.88 -6.29
CA HIS A 231 13.29 1.58 -7.51
C HIS A 231 13.87 0.16 -7.58
N ALA A 232 14.08 -0.50 -6.43
CA ALA A 232 14.71 -1.81 -6.34
C ALA A 232 13.83 -2.88 -5.65
N GLY A 233 12.58 -2.58 -5.28
CA GLY A 233 11.77 -3.53 -4.52
C GLY A 233 10.49 -2.93 -3.94
N GLN A 234 9.97 -3.61 -2.93
CA GLN A 234 8.77 -3.21 -2.23
C GLN A 234 8.75 -3.68 -0.79
N PHE A 235 8.16 -2.86 0.08
CA PHE A 235 7.78 -3.28 1.42
C PHE A 235 6.27 -3.45 1.48
N ARG A 236 5.79 -4.62 1.93
CA ARG A 236 4.37 -4.92 2.07
C ARG A 236 4.02 -5.03 3.55
N ALA A 237 2.84 -4.53 3.89
CA ALA A 237 2.27 -4.55 5.22
C ALA A 237 0.85 -5.13 5.17
N PRO A 238 0.40 -5.86 6.20
CA PRO A 238 -0.92 -6.49 6.21
C PRO A 238 -2.09 -5.49 6.34
N SER A 239 -1.81 -4.21 6.58
CA SER A 239 -2.78 -3.11 6.61
C SER A 239 -2.11 -1.77 6.31
N PHE A 240 -2.92 -0.78 5.93
CA PHE A 240 -2.46 0.59 5.78
C PHE A 240 -1.96 1.19 7.10
N ALA A 241 -2.58 0.84 8.24
CA ALA A 241 -2.09 1.24 9.56
C ALA A 241 -0.65 0.80 9.83
N GLU A 242 -0.31 -0.46 9.53
CA GLU A 242 1.05 -0.95 9.72
C GLU A 242 2.05 -0.27 8.76
N LEU A 243 1.66 -0.04 7.50
CA LEU A 243 2.51 0.73 6.58
C LEU A 243 2.79 2.14 7.12
N MET A 244 1.78 2.84 7.64
CA MET A 244 1.98 4.18 8.20
C MET A 244 2.85 4.16 9.45
N ARG A 245 2.72 3.14 10.33
CA ARG A 245 3.63 2.96 11.48
C ARG A 245 5.08 2.89 11.04
N GLN A 246 5.37 2.13 9.98
CA GLN A 246 6.70 1.97 9.40
C GLN A 246 7.21 3.27 8.76
N LEU A 247 6.39 3.96 7.96
CA LEU A 247 6.76 5.26 7.37
C LEU A 247 6.98 6.35 8.43
N SER A 248 6.23 6.33 9.53
CA SER A 248 6.48 7.28 10.63
C SER A 248 7.82 7.05 11.31
N PHE A 249 8.29 5.79 11.37
CA PHE A 249 9.63 5.50 11.86
C PHE A 249 10.67 5.99 10.85
N TYR A 250 10.47 5.69 9.56
CA TYR A 250 11.33 6.14 8.47
C TYR A 250 11.60 7.64 8.50
N GLU A 251 10.54 8.46 8.53
CA GLU A 251 10.68 9.92 8.49
C GLU A 251 11.19 10.55 9.81
N THR A 252 11.16 9.82 10.93
CA THR A 252 11.47 10.41 12.24
C THR A 252 12.77 9.92 12.86
N GLN A 253 13.34 8.82 12.35
CA GLN A 253 14.56 8.21 12.87
C GLN A 253 15.75 8.40 11.93
N ASP A 254 16.95 8.39 12.50
CA ASP A 254 18.18 8.53 11.72
C ASP A 254 18.59 7.19 11.09
N ILE A 255 17.92 6.89 9.98
CA ILE A 255 18.10 5.66 9.23
C ILE A 255 18.14 5.95 7.73
N THR A 256 18.80 5.06 7.00
CA THR A 256 19.10 5.24 5.57
C THR A 256 18.43 4.20 4.66
N HIS A 257 17.72 3.23 5.23
CA HIS A 257 17.02 2.20 4.48
C HIS A 257 15.52 2.32 4.71
N VAL A 258 14.75 2.10 3.64
CA VAL A 258 13.29 1.96 3.68
C VAL A 258 12.88 0.74 4.54
N PRO A 259 11.64 0.68 5.05
CA PRO A 259 11.10 -0.49 5.75
C PRO A 259 11.33 -1.82 4.99
N PRO A 260 11.25 -3.00 5.66
CA PRO A 260 10.65 -3.25 6.97
C PRO A 260 11.56 -2.98 8.18
N TYR A 261 10.99 -2.40 9.24
CA TYR A 261 11.59 -2.38 10.57
C TYR A 261 10.88 -3.38 11.51
N SER A 262 11.65 -4.04 12.36
CA SER A 262 11.08 -4.97 13.34
C SER A 262 10.10 -4.27 14.27
N GLN A 263 9.08 -4.98 14.75
CA GLN A 263 8.12 -4.45 15.71
C GLN A 263 8.78 -3.93 16.99
N LYS A 264 9.94 -4.49 17.36
CA LYS A 264 10.74 -4.03 18.49
C LYS A 264 11.30 -2.62 18.28
N LEU A 265 11.70 -2.26 17.06
CA LEU A 265 12.21 -0.92 16.76
C LEU A 265 11.11 0.12 16.81
N LEU A 266 9.87 -0.25 16.46
CA LEU A 266 8.73 0.66 16.53
C LEU A 266 8.31 1.02 17.97
N GLN A 267 8.69 0.22 18.97
CA GLN A 267 8.32 0.47 20.38
C GLN A 267 8.94 1.77 20.90
N GLY A 268 8.15 2.55 21.65
CA GLY A 268 8.57 3.83 22.20
C GLY A 268 8.56 4.98 21.19
N THR A 269 8.12 4.74 19.96
CA THR A 269 8.02 5.76 18.91
C THR A 269 6.58 6.24 18.71
N CYS A 270 6.33 7.05 17.68
CA CYS A 270 4.97 7.47 17.35
C CYS A 270 4.06 6.30 17.00
N ALA A 271 4.60 5.18 16.50
CA ALA A 271 3.84 3.97 16.20
C ALA A 271 2.98 3.49 17.39
N ASP A 272 3.41 3.67 18.64
CA ASP A 272 2.66 3.28 19.84
C ASP A 272 1.30 4.01 19.98
N LYS A 273 1.11 5.14 19.30
CA LYS A 273 -0.16 5.87 19.26
C LYS A 273 -1.20 5.23 18.33
N LEU A 274 -0.75 4.34 17.44
CA LEU A 274 -1.59 3.55 16.55
C LEU A 274 -1.37 2.06 16.86
N PRO A 275 -1.94 1.55 17.97
CA PRO A 275 -1.65 0.20 18.44
C PRO A 275 -2.26 -0.88 17.54
N MET A 276 -1.50 -1.98 17.39
CA MET A 276 -1.91 -3.19 16.69
C MET A 276 -1.98 -4.35 17.70
N VAL A 277 -2.94 -5.26 17.54
CA VAL A 277 -3.13 -6.43 18.43
C VAL A 277 -2.79 -7.73 17.71
N ASN A 278 -2.33 -8.74 18.45
CA ASN A 278 -2.02 -10.08 17.92
C ASN A 278 -1.12 -10.05 16.67
N VAL A 279 -0.12 -9.18 16.68
CA VAL A 279 0.84 -9.00 15.59
C VAL A 279 1.61 -10.30 15.35
N TRP A 280 1.44 -10.89 14.16
CA TRP A 280 2.04 -12.16 13.75
C TRP A 280 3.20 -11.98 12.77
N TRP A 281 3.44 -10.76 12.28
CA TRP A 281 4.61 -10.38 11.51
C TRP A 281 5.72 -9.84 12.42
N LYS A 282 6.97 -9.84 11.92
CA LYS A 282 8.17 -9.58 12.72
C LYS A 282 8.68 -8.14 12.62
#